data_AF-A0A2A6EEC8-F1
#
_entry.id   AF-A0A2A6EEC8-F1
#
_cell.length_a   1.000
_cell.length_b   1.000
_cell.length_c   1.000
_cell.angle_alpha   90.00
_cell.angle_beta   90.00
_cell.angle_gamma   90.00
#
_symmetry.space_group_name_H-M   'P 1'
#
loop_
_entity.id
_entity.type
_entity.pdbx_description
1 polymer ?
#
loop_
_entity_poly.entity_id
_entity_poly.type
_entity_poly.pdbx_seq_one_letter_code
_entity_poly.pdbx_strand_id
1 'polypeptide(L)'
;MENKKITISNGLTKDEELEKDLHFDYRAYLEGYYDDKIIPVEETEEYKFCRILTKTPFEDDAKAIYDDLCRIKTGDISIQKEEERQRSLKHDRTCLGVANALLVLSTNNEVSLKGKNYEKELNPEMKKMLEEATLKIYKELRLDFTDMTFEEGKEILEGNLCDDIYEFMDEYWEEYAFEMGLNSEERAGGWNPEYIDDDMIWCYIGGKALQREITKQQITSVISTLEKDIKNNTKNGRPIKNIRLLCAIHVFMKQHNYRPNNSIYRIIGECVCFMELIDEDVIKGWKDKLKKKEPGQYFYPLTYYIKQMCAKQKVIDIEILPPLPF
;
A
#
# COMPACT_ATOMS: atom_id res chain seq x y z
N MET A 1 -42.70 25.17 43.37
CA MET A 1 -41.75 26.23 43.79
C MET A 1 -41.26 25.90 45.18
N GLU A 2 -40.07 25.33 45.28
CA GLU A 2 -39.27 25.36 46.50
C GLU A 2 -37.81 25.47 46.06
N ASN A 3 -37.30 26.70 46.12
CA ASN A 3 -35.91 27.04 45.85
C ASN A 3 -35.08 26.65 47.08
N LYS A 4 -34.22 25.63 46.95
CA LYS A 4 -33.10 25.46 47.88
C LYS A 4 -31.84 26.08 47.27
N LYS A 5 -31.53 27.28 47.76
CA LYS A 5 -30.23 27.95 47.62
C LYS A 5 -29.14 27.06 48.22
N ILE A 6 -28.12 26.74 47.43
CA ILE A 6 -26.82 26.32 47.95
C ILE A 6 -25.89 27.52 47.78
N THR A 7 -25.37 28.00 48.91
CA THR A 7 -24.43 29.11 49.04
C THR A 7 -23.04 28.62 48.66
N ILE A 8 -22.39 29.25 47.68
CA ILE A 8 -20.97 29.00 47.36
C ILE A 8 -20.15 29.94 48.24
N SER A 9 -19.36 29.37 49.16
CA SER A 9 -18.35 30.12 49.91
C SER A 9 -17.06 30.18 49.11
N ASN A 10 -16.66 31.39 48.75
CA ASN A 10 -15.36 31.72 48.16
C ASN A 10 -14.20 31.28 49.07
N GLY A 11 -13.24 30.57 48.47
CA GLY A 11 -11.94 30.28 49.05
C GLY A 11 -10.91 30.10 47.94
N LEU A 12 -10.48 31.20 47.33
CA LEU A 12 -9.32 31.23 46.45
C LEU A 12 -8.06 31.35 47.32
N THR A 13 -7.16 30.37 47.21
CA THR A 13 -5.73 30.56 47.45
C THR A 13 -4.97 30.17 46.19
N LYS A 14 -3.99 31.01 45.85
CA LYS A 14 -3.12 30.97 44.67
C LYS A 14 -2.20 29.75 44.67
N ASP A 15 -1.91 29.32 43.44
CA ASP A 15 -0.76 28.55 42.98
C ASP A 15 -0.58 27.16 43.60
N GLU A 16 -1.20 26.14 42.99
CA GLU A 16 -0.62 24.81 42.75
C GLU A 16 -1.59 23.97 41.88
N GLU A 17 -1.04 23.29 40.87
CA GLU A 17 -1.66 22.32 39.95
C GLU A 17 -2.50 22.85 38.77
N LEU A 18 -1.78 23.45 37.83
CA LEU A 18 -2.18 23.55 36.42
C LEU A 18 -1.85 22.22 35.71
N GLU A 19 -2.61 21.16 36.00
CA GLU A 19 -2.72 19.90 35.23
C GLU A 19 -3.58 18.90 36.02
N LYS A 20 -4.87 18.80 35.70
CA LYS A 20 -5.69 17.57 35.83
C LYS A 20 -7.12 17.82 35.34
N ASP A 21 -7.56 16.91 34.47
CA ASP A 21 -8.94 16.56 34.17
C ASP A 21 -9.83 17.57 33.41
N LEU A 22 -9.45 17.89 32.17
CA LEU A 22 -10.46 18.22 31.14
C LEU A 22 -10.86 16.95 30.37
N HIS A 23 -11.53 16.02 31.05
CA HIS A 23 -12.26 14.96 30.36
C HIS A 23 -13.54 15.57 29.78
N PHE A 24 -13.53 15.87 28.48
CA PHE A 24 -14.74 16.24 27.74
C PHE A 24 -15.73 15.07 27.75
N ASP A 25 -16.77 15.17 28.59
CA ASP A 25 -17.82 14.17 28.71
C ASP A 25 -18.88 14.35 27.61
N TYR A 26 -18.79 13.49 26.59
CA TYR A 26 -19.68 13.47 25.43
C TYR A 26 -21.14 13.14 25.78
N ARG A 27 -21.39 12.46 26.91
CA ARG A 27 -22.76 12.16 27.39
C ARG A 27 -23.43 13.41 27.95
N ALA A 28 -22.69 14.20 28.72
CA ALA A 28 -23.17 15.47 29.27
C ALA A 28 -23.45 16.54 28.18
N TYR A 29 -22.70 16.49 27.05
CA TYR A 29 -22.95 17.32 25.86
C TYR A 29 -24.29 16.98 25.18
N LEU A 30 -24.59 15.69 25.00
CA LEU A 30 -25.84 15.24 24.38
C LEU A 30 -27.08 15.48 25.28
N GLU A 31 -26.89 15.51 26.59
CA GLU A 31 -27.96 15.76 27.58
C GLU A 31 -28.21 17.26 27.86
N GLY A 32 -27.50 18.16 27.16
CA GLY A 32 -27.78 19.60 27.20
C GLY A 32 -27.31 20.32 28.46
N TYR A 33 -26.32 19.77 29.19
CA TYR A 33 -25.80 20.39 30.43
C TYR A 33 -24.84 21.59 30.20
N TYR A 34 -24.56 21.97 28.95
CA TYR A 34 -23.81 23.17 28.61
C TYR A 34 -24.76 24.23 28.03
N ASP A 35 -25.09 25.24 28.85
CA ASP A 35 -26.05 26.30 28.57
C ASP A 35 -25.76 27.07 27.25
N ASP A 36 -26.71 26.96 26.31
CA ASP A 36 -27.42 28.06 25.61
C ASP A 36 -26.67 29.11 24.77
N LYS A 37 -25.52 28.79 24.16
CA LYS A 37 -25.04 29.50 22.94
C LYS A 37 -24.32 28.61 21.94
N ILE A 38 -24.95 27.53 21.48
CA ILE A 38 -24.44 26.80 20.31
C ILE A 38 -25.08 27.41 19.06
N ILE A 39 -24.30 28.22 18.35
CA ILE A 39 -24.62 28.60 16.97
C ILE A 39 -24.54 27.30 16.16
N PRO A 40 -25.61 26.88 15.46
CA PRO A 40 -25.54 25.71 14.59
C PRO A 40 -24.61 26.06 13.43
N VAL A 41 -23.37 25.58 13.50
CA VAL A 41 -22.44 25.65 12.37
C VAL A 41 -22.93 24.64 11.33
N GLU A 42 -23.24 25.09 10.12
CA GLU A 42 -23.50 24.17 9.00
C GLU A 42 -22.28 23.27 8.83
N GLU A 43 -22.46 21.96 9.02
CA GLU A 43 -21.37 20.99 8.89
C GLU A 43 -20.86 20.96 7.43
N THR A 44 -19.68 21.54 7.20
CA THR A 44 -18.99 21.47 5.91
C THR A 44 -18.53 20.04 5.60
N GLU A 45 -18.29 19.73 4.32
CA GLU A 45 -17.77 18.42 3.91
C GLU A 45 -16.41 18.13 4.55
N GLU A 46 -15.53 19.15 4.65
CA GLU A 46 -14.27 19.11 5.40
C GLU A 46 -14.48 18.68 6.86
N TYR A 47 -15.44 19.30 7.56
CA TYR A 47 -15.74 18.98 8.94
C TYR A 47 -16.22 17.53 9.11
N LYS A 48 -17.07 17.04 8.19
CA LYS A 48 -17.54 15.65 8.18
C LYS A 48 -16.40 14.67 7.92
N PHE A 49 -15.47 15.00 7.03
CA PHE A 49 -14.28 14.19 6.77
C PHE A 49 -13.35 14.14 7.98
N CYS A 50 -13.00 15.29 8.56
CA CYS A 50 -12.07 15.36 9.69
C CYS A 50 -12.59 14.57 10.91
N ARG A 51 -13.91 14.50 11.08
CA ARG A 51 -14.55 13.69 12.13
C ARG A 51 -14.29 12.18 11.99
N ILE A 52 -14.05 11.67 10.78
CA ILE A 52 -13.66 10.26 10.56
C ILE A 52 -12.28 10.00 11.18
N LEU A 53 -11.41 11.00 11.19
CA LEU A 53 -10.03 10.90 11.65
C LEU A 53 -9.85 11.26 13.14
N THR A 54 -10.89 11.69 13.84
CA THR A 54 -10.84 11.97 15.28
C THR A 54 -10.49 10.72 16.09
N LYS A 55 -9.56 10.86 17.05
CA LYS A 55 -8.98 9.77 17.86
C LYS A 55 -8.26 8.70 17.04
N THR A 56 -7.85 9.03 15.82
CA THR A 56 -7.01 8.19 14.99
C THR A 56 -5.59 8.74 14.95
N PRO A 57 -4.59 7.94 14.55
CA PRO A 57 -3.23 8.43 14.32
C PRO A 57 -3.11 9.56 13.27
N PHE A 58 -4.17 9.85 12.50
CA PHE A 58 -4.20 10.88 11.47
C PHE A 58 -4.89 12.19 11.91
N GLU A 59 -5.34 12.29 13.17
CA GLU A 59 -6.12 13.44 13.65
C GLU A 59 -5.40 14.78 13.45
N ASP A 60 -4.11 14.82 13.80
CA ASP A 60 -3.29 16.03 13.70
C ASP A 60 -3.09 16.49 12.25
N ASP A 61 -3.12 15.54 11.30
CA ASP A 61 -2.96 15.78 9.85
C ASP A 61 -4.29 15.83 9.10
N ALA A 62 -5.45 15.73 9.79
CA ALA A 62 -6.74 15.46 9.16
C ALA A 62 -7.12 16.46 8.06
N LYS A 63 -6.84 17.75 8.30
CA LYS A 63 -7.07 18.81 7.31
C LYS A 63 -6.12 18.72 6.13
N ALA A 64 -4.83 18.46 6.37
CA ALA A 64 -3.84 18.33 5.31
C ALA A 64 -4.16 17.12 4.41
N ILE A 65 -4.55 16.00 5.01
CA ILE A 65 -5.02 14.81 4.30
C ILE A 65 -6.26 15.14 3.47
N TYR A 66 -7.24 15.84 4.03
CA TYR A 66 -8.43 16.27 3.29
C TYR A 66 -8.08 17.10 2.05
N ASP A 67 -7.24 18.12 2.22
CA ASP A 67 -6.79 19.01 1.16
C ASP A 67 -6.07 18.23 0.03
N ASP A 68 -5.19 17.29 0.39
CA ASP A 68 -4.48 16.41 -0.56
C ASP A 68 -5.42 15.47 -1.31
N LEU A 69 -6.40 14.88 -0.61
CA LEU A 69 -7.41 14.02 -1.24
C LEU A 69 -8.31 14.80 -2.20
N CYS A 70 -8.67 16.03 -1.85
CA CYS A 70 -9.41 16.94 -2.72
C CYS A 70 -8.62 17.27 -3.99
N ARG A 71 -7.30 17.53 -3.89
CA ARG A 71 -6.42 17.72 -5.05
C ARG A 71 -6.32 16.46 -5.92
N ILE A 72 -6.23 15.28 -5.32
CA ILE A 72 -6.21 14.00 -6.06
C ILE A 72 -7.55 13.73 -6.75
N LYS A 73 -8.67 14.04 -6.09
CA LYS A 73 -10.03 13.86 -6.66
C LYS A 73 -10.23 14.76 -7.87
N THR A 74 -9.79 16.01 -7.79
CA THR A 74 -10.08 17.06 -8.78
C THR A 74 -8.97 17.30 -9.82
N GLY A 75 -7.72 16.93 -9.51
CA GLY A 75 -6.55 17.19 -10.32
C GLY A 75 -6.44 16.33 -11.58
N ASP A 76 -5.70 16.85 -12.57
CA ASP A 76 -5.41 16.16 -13.82
C ASP A 76 -4.22 15.20 -13.69
N ILE A 77 -4.49 14.05 -13.07
CA ILE A 77 -3.51 12.98 -12.82
C ILE A 77 -3.06 12.27 -14.12
N SER A 78 -3.64 12.61 -15.27
CA SER A 78 -3.33 11.96 -16.54
C SER A 78 -1.91 12.23 -17.05
N ILE A 79 -1.36 13.42 -16.78
CA ILE A 79 -0.05 13.86 -17.27
C ILE A 79 1.11 13.15 -16.54
N GLN A 80 1.09 13.12 -15.21
CA GLN A 80 2.13 12.44 -14.42
C GLN A 80 2.15 10.93 -14.71
N LYS A 81 0.97 10.32 -14.89
CA LYS A 81 0.87 8.90 -15.26
C LYS A 81 1.48 8.62 -16.62
N GLU A 82 1.31 9.53 -17.58
CA GLU A 82 1.93 9.38 -18.89
C GLU A 82 3.46 9.47 -18.77
N GLU A 83 4.00 10.40 -17.98
CA GLU A 83 5.44 10.45 -17.72
C GLU A 83 5.97 9.20 -17.05
N GLU A 84 5.30 8.71 -16.00
CA GLU A 84 5.68 7.46 -15.33
C GLU A 84 5.60 6.26 -16.27
N ARG A 85 4.54 6.15 -17.07
CA ARG A 85 4.39 5.10 -18.08
C ARG A 85 5.54 5.15 -19.08
N GLN A 86 5.94 6.35 -19.52
CA GLN A 86 7.08 6.52 -20.42
C GLN A 86 8.40 6.14 -19.75
N ARG A 87 8.59 6.48 -18.47
CA ARG A 87 9.77 6.06 -17.69
C ARG A 87 9.83 4.54 -17.55
N SER A 88 8.74 3.88 -17.16
CA SER A 88 8.65 2.42 -17.09
C SER A 88 8.90 1.78 -18.45
N LEU A 89 8.26 2.26 -19.52
CA LEU A 89 8.50 1.76 -20.87
C LEU A 89 9.96 1.89 -21.31
N LYS A 90 10.61 3.01 -20.97
CA LYS A 90 12.04 3.21 -21.28
C LYS A 90 12.90 2.22 -20.49
N HIS A 91 12.58 2.01 -19.21
CA HIS A 91 13.26 1.02 -18.36
C HIS A 91 13.09 -0.40 -18.90
N ASP A 92 11.85 -0.85 -19.13
CA ASP A 92 11.54 -2.19 -19.65
C ASP A 92 12.22 -2.46 -20.99
N ARG A 93 12.24 -1.47 -21.89
CA ARG A 93 12.97 -1.57 -23.18
C ARG A 93 14.47 -1.71 -23.00
N THR A 94 15.04 -1.03 -22.00
CA THR A 94 16.47 -1.16 -21.68
C THR A 94 16.77 -2.56 -21.15
N CYS A 95 15.97 -3.03 -20.20
CA CYS A 95 16.05 -4.39 -19.65
C CYS A 95 15.91 -5.44 -20.74
N LEU A 96 14.93 -5.28 -21.64
CA LEU A 96 14.71 -6.18 -22.76
C LEU A 96 15.91 -6.21 -23.72
N GLY A 97 16.53 -5.07 -23.98
CA GLY A 97 17.75 -4.99 -24.77
C GLY A 97 18.90 -5.78 -24.15
N VAL A 98 19.14 -5.62 -22.84
CA VAL A 98 20.19 -6.33 -22.11
C VAL A 98 19.92 -7.84 -22.06
N ALA A 99 18.68 -8.25 -21.75
CA ALA A 99 18.31 -9.66 -21.69
C ALA A 99 18.45 -10.36 -23.06
N ASN A 100 18.02 -9.70 -24.14
CA ASN A 100 18.20 -10.22 -25.51
C ASN A 100 19.69 -10.32 -25.88
N ALA A 101 20.49 -9.31 -25.56
CA ALA A 101 21.93 -9.34 -25.81
C ALA A 101 22.61 -10.50 -25.07
N LEU A 102 22.28 -10.70 -23.79
CA LEU A 102 22.80 -11.80 -22.99
C LEU A 102 22.37 -13.16 -23.53
N LEU A 103 21.11 -13.29 -23.97
CA LEU A 103 20.64 -14.52 -24.60
C LEU A 103 21.42 -14.84 -25.87
N VAL A 104 21.63 -13.86 -26.76
CA VAL A 104 22.40 -14.04 -28.01
C VAL A 104 23.84 -14.44 -27.72
N LEU A 105 24.50 -13.75 -26.78
CA LEU A 105 25.90 -14.04 -26.42
C LEU A 105 26.05 -15.43 -25.80
N SER A 106 25.12 -15.85 -24.94
CA SER A 106 25.18 -17.16 -24.27
C SER A 106 24.75 -18.35 -25.16
N THR A 107 24.04 -18.10 -26.27
CA THR A 107 23.50 -19.16 -27.14
C THR A 107 24.28 -19.37 -28.44
N ASN A 108 24.74 -18.30 -29.08
CA ASN A 108 25.34 -18.39 -30.41
C ASN A 108 26.86 -18.46 -30.34
N ASN A 109 27.46 -19.49 -30.95
CA ASN A 109 28.92 -19.63 -30.99
C ASN A 109 29.58 -18.53 -31.86
N GLU A 110 28.88 -18.09 -32.91
CA GLU A 110 29.29 -17.02 -33.81
C GLU A 110 28.35 -15.84 -33.66
N VAL A 111 28.89 -14.67 -33.29
CA VAL A 111 28.12 -13.43 -33.12
C VAL A 111 28.72 -12.37 -34.02
N SER A 112 27.93 -11.83 -34.93
CA SER A 112 28.39 -10.80 -35.88
C SER A 112 27.91 -9.42 -35.48
N LEU A 113 28.82 -8.44 -35.50
CA LEU A 113 28.48 -7.03 -35.39
C LEU A 113 28.02 -6.54 -36.76
N LYS A 114 26.74 -6.17 -36.88
CA LYS A 114 26.15 -5.61 -38.10
C LYS A 114 25.94 -4.10 -37.97
N GLY A 115 26.58 -3.34 -38.85
CA GLY A 115 26.31 -1.93 -39.11
C GLY A 115 25.77 -1.74 -40.54
N LYS A 116 25.39 -0.50 -40.90
CA LYS A 116 24.77 -0.20 -42.20
C LYS A 116 25.54 -0.75 -43.43
N ASN A 117 26.88 -0.85 -43.36
CA ASN A 117 27.75 -1.37 -44.43
C ASN A 117 28.89 -2.27 -43.88
N TYR A 118 28.70 -2.89 -42.72
CA TYR A 118 29.77 -3.63 -42.06
C TYR A 118 29.20 -4.86 -41.37
N GLU A 119 29.80 -6.02 -41.62
CA GLU A 119 29.54 -7.24 -40.87
C GLU A 119 30.89 -7.83 -40.50
N LYS A 120 31.15 -7.99 -39.20
CA LYS A 120 32.34 -8.67 -38.69
C LYS A 120 31.95 -9.62 -37.57
N GLU A 121 32.41 -10.85 -37.69
CA GLU A 121 32.33 -11.83 -36.62
C GLU A 121 33.22 -11.43 -35.45
N LEU A 122 32.64 -11.50 -34.25
CA LEU A 122 33.38 -11.35 -33.01
C LEU A 122 34.27 -12.57 -32.83
N ASN A 123 35.54 -12.33 -32.53
CA ASN A 123 36.39 -13.41 -32.07
C ASN A 123 35.91 -13.89 -30.67
N PRO A 124 36.27 -15.12 -30.27
CA PRO A 124 35.77 -15.71 -29.03
C PRO A 124 36.10 -14.90 -27.77
N GLU A 125 37.28 -14.25 -27.74
CA GLU A 125 37.74 -13.48 -26.59
C GLU A 125 36.92 -12.19 -26.40
N MET A 126 36.69 -11.46 -27.48
CA MET A 126 35.82 -10.27 -27.49
C MET A 126 34.38 -10.63 -27.13
N LYS A 127 33.88 -11.76 -27.65
CA LYS A 127 32.55 -12.26 -27.30
C LYS A 127 32.46 -12.52 -25.80
N LYS A 128 33.44 -13.20 -25.20
CA LYS A 128 33.47 -13.51 -23.77
C LYS A 128 33.49 -12.23 -22.91
N MET A 129 34.33 -11.25 -23.27
CA MET A 129 34.36 -9.96 -22.57
C MET A 129 33.00 -9.23 -22.64
N LEU A 130 32.35 -9.26 -23.80
CA LEU A 130 31.01 -8.68 -23.96
C LEU A 130 29.95 -9.43 -23.16
N GLU A 131 30.02 -10.76 -23.10
CA GLU A 131 29.12 -11.59 -22.30
C GLU A 131 29.24 -11.28 -20.81
N GLU A 132 30.46 -11.23 -20.28
CA GLU A 132 30.72 -10.88 -18.88
C GLU A 132 30.25 -9.46 -18.54
N ALA A 133 30.50 -8.48 -19.42
CA ALA A 133 30.03 -7.12 -19.23
C ALA A 133 28.49 -7.02 -19.26
N THR A 134 27.85 -7.74 -20.19
CA THR A 134 26.39 -7.78 -20.30
C THR A 134 25.76 -8.49 -19.10
N LEU A 135 26.38 -9.57 -18.62
CA LEU A 135 25.96 -10.30 -17.43
C LEU A 135 26.03 -9.42 -16.17
N LYS A 136 27.06 -8.57 -16.06
CA LYS A 136 27.17 -7.61 -14.96
C LYS A 136 25.99 -6.63 -14.98
N ILE A 137 25.69 -6.03 -16.14
CA ILE A 137 24.56 -5.10 -16.29
C ILE A 137 23.23 -5.82 -16.02
N TYR A 138 23.09 -7.07 -16.46
CA TYR A 138 21.89 -7.89 -16.21
C TYR A 138 21.59 -8.03 -14.71
N LYS A 139 22.63 -8.30 -13.90
CA LYS A 139 22.53 -8.39 -12.44
C LYS A 139 22.31 -7.03 -11.78
N GLU A 140 22.96 -5.97 -12.27
CA GLU A 140 22.74 -4.61 -11.78
C GLU A 140 21.29 -4.15 -11.99
N LEU A 141 20.66 -4.58 -13.08
CA LEU A 141 19.24 -4.39 -13.37
C LEU A 141 18.32 -5.37 -12.62
N ARG A 142 18.86 -6.25 -11.77
CA ARG A 142 18.15 -7.30 -11.01
C ARG A 142 17.29 -8.22 -11.87
N LEU A 143 17.69 -8.47 -13.12
CA LEU A 143 16.96 -9.35 -14.04
C LEU A 143 17.13 -10.83 -13.69
N ASP A 144 18.03 -11.15 -12.76
CA ASP A 144 18.19 -12.45 -12.14
C ASP A 144 17.27 -12.66 -10.94
N PHE A 145 16.40 -11.70 -10.60
CA PHE A 145 15.39 -11.88 -9.56
C PHE A 145 14.02 -12.18 -10.18
N THR A 146 13.26 -13.07 -9.55
CA THR A 146 11.84 -13.22 -9.84
C THR A 146 11.06 -13.27 -8.54
N ASP A 147 9.78 -12.93 -8.61
CA ASP A 147 8.86 -13.06 -7.48
C ASP A 147 8.96 -14.47 -6.88
N MET A 148 8.92 -14.51 -5.56
CA MET A 148 8.88 -15.75 -4.81
C MET A 148 7.54 -16.44 -5.07
N THR A 149 7.56 -17.73 -5.37
CA THR A 149 6.36 -18.53 -5.56
C THR A 149 5.77 -18.94 -4.21
N PHE A 150 4.50 -19.35 -4.22
CA PHE A 150 3.83 -19.86 -3.03
C PHE A 150 4.59 -21.04 -2.39
N GLU A 151 5.01 -22.02 -3.20
CA GLU A 151 5.72 -23.20 -2.70
C GLU A 151 7.10 -22.85 -2.11
N GLU A 152 7.80 -21.88 -2.69
CA GLU A 152 9.08 -21.41 -2.14
C GLU A 152 8.90 -20.66 -0.82
N GLY A 153 7.86 -19.83 -0.72
CA GLY A 153 7.51 -19.17 0.53
C GLY A 153 7.15 -20.17 1.62
N LYS A 154 6.37 -21.18 1.26
CA LYS A 154 6.00 -22.29 2.14
C LYS A 154 7.22 -23.06 2.62
N GLU A 155 8.09 -23.48 1.71
CA GLU A 155 9.31 -24.23 2.04
C GLU A 155 10.22 -23.43 3.00
N ILE A 156 10.37 -22.13 2.76
CA ILE A 156 11.18 -21.27 3.63
C ILE A 156 10.58 -21.19 5.04
N LEU A 157 9.27 -20.95 5.15
CA LEU A 157 8.58 -20.85 6.43
C LEU A 157 8.59 -22.18 7.19
N GLU A 158 8.24 -23.29 6.54
CA GLU A 158 8.21 -24.63 7.16
C GLU A 158 9.61 -25.12 7.54
N GLY A 159 10.62 -24.80 6.72
CA GLY A 159 12.01 -25.20 6.93
C GLY A 159 12.81 -24.27 7.84
N ASN A 160 12.22 -23.15 8.28
CA ASN A 160 12.91 -22.09 9.01
C ASN A 160 14.25 -21.66 8.36
N LEU A 161 14.21 -21.40 7.05
CA LEU A 161 15.39 -21.19 6.21
C LEU A 161 15.89 -19.74 6.16
N CYS A 162 15.38 -18.84 7.00
CA CYS A 162 15.75 -17.43 7.04
C CYS A 162 15.76 -16.90 8.48
N ASP A 163 16.71 -16.02 8.78
CA ASP A 163 16.99 -15.57 10.15
C ASP A 163 15.85 -14.72 10.77
N ASP A 164 14.96 -14.17 9.94
CA ASP A 164 13.86 -13.29 10.32
C ASP A 164 12.51 -14.02 10.49
N ILE A 165 12.46 -15.35 10.35
CA ILE A 165 11.18 -16.09 10.29
C ILE A 165 10.42 -16.02 11.61
N TYR A 166 11.09 -16.17 12.74
CA TYR A 166 10.42 -16.09 14.05
C TYR A 166 9.89 -14.68 14.33
N GLU A 167 10.64 -13.64 13.98
CA GLU A 167 10.18 -12.25 14.07
C GLU A 167 8.94 -12.03 13.18
N PHE A 168 8.97 -12.53 11.94
CA PHE A 168 7.81 -12.49 11.06
C PHE A 168 6.59 -13.25 11.61
N MET A 169 6.79 -14.44 12.19
CA MET A 169 5.70 -15.24 12.76
C MET A 169 5.08 -14.56 13.98
N ASP A 170 5.91 -13.98 14.86
CA ASP A 170 5.46 -13.23 16.02
C ASP A 170 4.69 -11.97 15.58
N GLU A 171 5.19 -11.23 14.58
CA GLU A 171 4.48 -10.09 13.99
C GLU A 171 3.12 -10.50 13.40
N TYR A 172 3.09 -11.61 12.63
CA TYR A 172 1.86 -12.13 12.04
C TYR A 172 0.84 -12.54 13.11
N TRP A 173 1.29 -13.18 14.19
CA TRP A 173 0.43 -13.57 15.31
C TRP A 173 -0.15 -12.37 16.04
N GLU A 174 0.67 -11.37 16.38
CA GLU A 174 0.22 -10.16 17.05
C GLU A 174 -0.82 -9.42 16.19
N GLU A 175 -0.58 -9.35 14.87
CA GLU A 175 -1.55 -8.82 13.92
C GLU A 175 -2.86 -9.64 13.94
N TYR A 176 -2.78 -10.97 13.80
CA TYR A 176 -3.95 -11.85 13.81
C TYR A 176 -4.76 -11.74 15.11
N ALA A 177 -4.07 -11.74 16.26
CA ALA A 177 -4.70 -11.70 17.57
C ALA A 177 -5.38 -10.35 17.84
N PHE A 178 -4.79 -9.26 17.34
CA PHE A 178 -5.43 -7.94 17.33
C PHE A 178 -6.66 -7.92 16.40
N GLU A 179 -6.54 -8.46 15.19
CA GLU A 179 -7.62 -8.53 14.20
C GLU A 179 -8.85 -9.30 14.69
N MET A 180 -8.61 -10.41 15.38
CA MET A 180 -9.65 -11.29 15.91
C MET A 180 -10.24 -10.80 17.24
N GLY A 181 -9.72 -9.70 17.79
CA GLY A 181 -10.17 -9.15 19.06
C GLY A 181 -9.93 -10.08 20.24
N LEU A 182 -8.89 -10.90 20.17
CA LEU A 182 -8.56 -11.87 21.21
C LEU A 182 -8.27 -11.16 22.52
N ASN A 183 -8.81 -11.71 23.61
CA ASN A 183 -8.57 -11.22 24.96
C ASN A 183 -7.17 -11.58 25.45
N SER A 184 -6.73 -11.01 26.58
CA SER A 184 -5.37 -11.18 27.09
C SER A 184 -5.00 -12.64 27.38
N GLU A 185 -5.95 -13.50 27.77
CA GLU A 185 -5.70 -14.93 28.00
C GLU A 185 -5.54 -15.69 26.67
N GLU A 186 -6.35 -15.35 25.67
CA GLU A 186 -6.25 -15.92 24.32
C GLU A 186 -4.94 -15.52 23.61
N ARG A 187 -4.47 -14.28 23.80
CA ARG A 187 -3.18 -13.80 23.27
C ARG A 187 -1.99 -14.48 23.94
N ALA A 188 -2.07 -14.72 25.24
CA ALA A 188 -1.02 -15.40 26.00
C ALA A 188 -0.82 -16.87 25.58
N GLY A 189 -1.79 -17.46 24.88
CA GLY A 189 -1.65 -18.78 24.26
C GLY A 189 -0.60 -18.85 23.15
N GLY A 190 -0.26 -17.71 22.53
CA GLY A 190 0.72 -17.62 21.45
C GLY A 190 0.28 -18.29 20.14
N TRP A 191 1.06 -18.08 19.09
CA TRP A 191 0.94 -18.86 17.86
C TRP A 191 1.76 -20.15 17.96
N ASN A 192 1.23 -21.26 17.45
CA ASN A 192 2.01 -22.48 17.32
C ASN A 192 2.90 -22.38 16.06
N PRO A 193 4.25 -22.32 16.17
CA PRO A 193 5.14 -22.22 15.02
C PRO A 193 5.06 -23.42 14.06
N GLU A 194 4.50 -24.54 14.51
CA GLU A 194 4.25 -25.73 13.69
C GLU A 194 3.02 -25.58 12.78
N TYR A 195 2.23 -24.51 12.95
CA TYR A 195 1.04 -24.24 12.14
C TYR A 195 1.33 -23.06 11.19
N ILE A 196 1.50 -23.36 9.91
CA ILE A 196 1.65 -22.37 8.84
C ILE A 196 0.40 -22.49 7.96
N ASP A 197 -0.33 -21.39 7.79
CA ASP A 197 -1.49 -21.32 6.92
C ASP A 197 -1.18 -20.60 5.59
N ASP A 198 -2.08 -20.74 4.62
CA ASP A 198 -1.92 -20.13 3.29
C ASP A 198 -1.82 -18.60 3.38
N ASP A 199 -2.54 -17.96 4.31
CA ASP A 199 -2.57 -16.50 4.47
C ASP A 199 -1.21 -15.97 4.98
N MET A 200 -0.57 -16.69 5.89
CA MET A 200 0.80 -16.44 6.35
C MET A 200 1.79 -16.55 5.20
N ILE A 201 1.67 -17.59 4.36
CA ILE A 201 2.54 -17.76 3.18
C ILE A 201 2.37 -16.58 2.22
N TRP A 202 1.14 -16.20 1.91
CA TRP A 202 0.87 -15.04 1.05
C TRP A 202 1.40 -13.72 1.65
N CYS A 203 1.30 -13.55 2.96
CA CYS A 203 1.85 -12.40 3.67
C CYS A 203 3.39 -12.38 3.63
N TYR A 204 4.02 -13.54 3.77
CA TYR A 204 5.48 -13.67 3.74
C TYR A 204 6.06 -13.36 2.36
N ILE A 205 5.46 -13.89 1.29
CA ILE A 205 5.98 -13.69 -0.07
C ILE A 205 5.64 -12.30 -0.65
N GLY A 206 4.74 -11.55 -0.02
CA GLY A 206 4.26 -10.25 -0.49
C GLY A 206 5.40 -9.24 -0.70
N GLY A 207 5.77 -9.00 -1.95
CA GLY A 207 6.84 -8.07 -2.33
C GLY A 207 8.26 -8.63 -2.17
N LYS A 208 8.41 -9.92 -1.85
CA LYS A 208 9.71 -10.61 -1.81
C LYS A 208 10.03 -11.23 -3.17
N ALA A 209 11.29 -11.10 -3.59
CA ALA A 209 11.82 -11.70 -4.81
C ALA A 209 13.08 -12.50 -4.48
N LEU A 210 13.25 -13.64 -5.13
CA LEU A 210 14.40 -14.52 -4.96
C LEU A 210 15.37 -14.35 -6.12
N GLN A 211 16.66 -14.36 -5.80
CA GLN A 211 17.70 -14.46 -6.81
C GLN A 211 17.66 -15.85 -7.45
N ARG A 212 17.73 -15.89 -8.76
CA ARG A 212 17.67 -17.11 -9.58
C ARG A 212 19.00 -17.39 -10.21
N GLU A 213 19.26 -18.66 -10.45
CA GLU A 213 20.34 -19.05 -11.34
C GLU A 213 20.08 -18.51 -12.75
N ILE A 214 21.09 -17.88 -13.34
CA ILE A 214 20.99 -17.27 -14.67
C ILE A 214 21.18 -18.36 -15.72
N THR A 215 20.08 -18.99 -16.11
CA THR A 215 20.02 -20.00 -17.18
C THR A 215 19.40 -19.43 -18.45
N LYS A 216 19.60 -20.09 -19.59
CA LYS A 216 18.96 -19.71 -20.87
C LYS A 216 17.43 -19.66 -20.77
N GLN A 217 16.85 -20.62 -20.04
CA GLN A 217 15.40 -20.68 -19.81
C GLN A 217 14.92 -19.52 -18.95
N GLN A 218 15.67 -19.18 -17.90
CA GLN A 218 15.37 -18.01 -17.07
C GLN A 218 15.40 -16.72 -17.90
N ILE A 219 16.46 -16.51 -18.70
CA ILE A 219 16.58 -15.29 -19.52
C ILE A 219 15.41 -15.20 -20.53
N THR A 220 15.00 -16.33 -21.11
CA THR A 220 13.86 -16.40 -22.05
C THR A 220 12.54 -16.06 -21.35
N SER A 221 12.37 -16.52 -20.10
CA SER A 221 11.21 -16.17 -19.27
C SER A 221 11.17 -14.66 -18.98
N VAL A 222 12.30 -14.07 -18.61
CA VAL A 222 12.43 -12.62 -18.37
C VAL A 222 12.07 -11.81 -19.62
N ILE A 223 12.61 -12.19 -20.78
CA ILE A 223 12.28 -11.55 -22.07
C ILE A 223 10.77 -11.60 -22.32
N SER A 224 10.14 -12.76 -22.15
CA SER A 224 8.70 -12.93 -22.38
C SER A 224 7.85 -12.05 -21.46
N THR A 225 8.25 -11.92 -20.19
CA THR A 225 7.60 -11.04 -19.21
C THR A 225 7.74 -9.57 -19.63
N LEU A 226 8.95 -9.12 -19.97
CA LEU A 226 9.21 -7.75 -20.40
C LEU A 226 8.44 -7.38 -21.68
N GLU A 227 8.36 -8.28 -22.67
CA GLU A 227 7.58 -8.05 -23.88
C GLU A 227 6.08 -7.89 -23.58
N LYS A 228 5.55 -8.71 -22.68
CA LYS A 228 4.16 -8.62 -22.21
C LYS A 228 3.92 -7.28 -21.51
N ASP A 229 4.83 -6.85 -20.64
CA ASP A 229 4.70 -5.60 -19.89
C ASP A 229 4.80 -4.37 -20.80
N ILE A 230 5.75 -4.34 -21.73
CA ILE A 230 5.84 -3.29 -22.75
C ILE A 230 4.56 -3.23 -23.57
N LYS A 231 4.03 -4.38 -24.02
CA LYS A 231 2.79 -4.44 -24.78
C LYS A 231 1.59 -3.91 -23.98
N ASN A 232 1.50 -4.28 -22.71
CA ASN A 232 0.44 -3.82 -21.81
C ASN A 232 0.53 -2.30 -21.59
N ASN A 233 1.73 -1.80 -21.30
CA ASN A 233 1.99 -0.38 -21.06
C ASN A 233 1.93 0.48 -22.32
N THR A 234 1.93 -0.11 -23.52
CA THR A 234 1.77 0.62 -24.81
C THR A 234 0.29 0.74 -25.24
N LYS A 235 -0.62 -0.08 -24.71
CA LYS A 235 -2.04 0.00 -25.05
C LYS A 235 -2.69 1.23 -24.41
N ASN A 236 -3.12 2.18 -25.23
CA ASN A 236 -3.93 3.31 -24.78
C ASN A 236 -5.27 2.82 -24.19
N GLY A 237 -5.57 3.23 -22.97
CA GLY A 237 -6.88 3.06 -22.35
C GLY A 237 -6.95 2.06 -21.18
N ARG A 238 -6.86 2.63 -19.97
CA ARG A 238 -7.34 2.17 -18.64
C ARG A 238 -6.31 1.56 -17.66
N PRO A 239 -6.46 1.80 -16.33
CA PRO A 239 -7.46 2.62 -15.62
C PRO A 239 -6.85 3.90 -15.02
N ILE A 240 -7.42 5.08 -15.34
CA ILE A 240 -7.15 6.37 -14.67
C ILE A 240 -7.91 6.44 -13.31
N LYS A 241 -8.84 5.52 -13.04
CA LYS A 241 -9.62 5.52 -11.80
C LYS A 241 -8.91 4.86 -10.62
N ASN A 242 -8.27 3.70 -10.82
CA ASN A 242 -7.48 3.07 -9.75
C ASN A 242 -6.31 3.94 -9.28
N ILE A 243 -5.72 4.76 -10.15
CA ILE A 243 -4.55 5.56 -9.74
C ILE A 243 -4.92 6.64 -8.73
N ARG A 244 -6.10 7.26 -8.85
CA ARG A 244 -6.63 8.19 -7.84
C ARG A 244 -6.72 7.53 -6.47
N LEU A 245 -7.30 6.33 -6.43
CA LEU A 245 -7.37 5.55 -5.21
C LEU A 245 -5.97 5.18 -4.67
N LEU A 246 -5.04 4.74 -5.53
CA LEU A 246 -3.69 4.37 -5.11
C LEU A 246 -2.87 5.57 -4.59
N CYS A 247 -3.05 6.74 -5.18
CA CYS A 247 -2.42 7.98 -4.71
C CYS A 247 -3.08 8.49 -3.42
N ALA A 248 -4.41 8.39 -3.32
CA ALA A 248 -5.14 8.71 -2.10
C ALA A 248 -4.71 7.83 -0.93
N ILE A 249 -4.52 6.53 -1.16
CA ILE A 249 -3.97 5.61 -0.17
C ILE A 249 -2.55 6.04 0.22
N HIS A 250 -1.71 6.45 -0.74
CA HIS A 250 -0.35 6.91 -0.46
C HIS A 250 -0.29 8.13 0.48
N VAL A 251 -1.26 9.05 0.42
CA VAL A 251 -1.34 10.20 1.35
C VAL A 251 -1.31 9.74 2.81
N PHE A 252 -2.08 8.70 3.14
CA PHE A 252 -2.09 8.13 4.49
C PHE A 252 -0.80 7.37 4.82
N MET A 253 -0.26 6.64 3.84
CA MET A 253 0.96 5.84 4.04
C MET A 253 2.20 6.72 4.28
N LYS A 254 2.25 7.93 3.72
CA LYS A 254 3.37 8.88 3.88
C LYS A 254 3.46 9.45 5.30
N GLN A 255 2.31 9.60 5.97
CA GLN A 255 2.23 10.20 7.31
C GLN A 255 2.64 9.21 8.43
N HIS A 256 2.97 7.96 8.09
CA HIS A 256 3.32 6.93 9.08
C HIS A 256 4.67 6.27 8.81
N ASN A 257 5.50 6.24 9.86
CA ASN A 257 6.79 5.54 9.86
C ASN A 257 6.66 4.02 10.16
N TYR A 258 5.44 3.48 10.20
CA TYR A 258 5.19 2.09 10.62
C TYR A 258 4.26 1.34 9.65
N ARG A 259 4.32 0.00 9.69
CA ARG A 259 3.47 -0.88 8.88
C ARG A 259 1.98 -0.71 9.29
N PRO A 260 1.05 -0.49 8.35
CA PRO A 260 -0.36 -0.32 8.71
C PRO A 260 -1.00 -1.65 9.12
N ASN A 261 -1.78 -1.61 10.20
CA ASN A 261 -2.62 -2.72 10.65
C ASN A 261 -4.05 -2.59 10.08
N ASN A 262 -4.91 -3.57 10.37
CA ASN A 262 -6.30 -3.57 9.89
C ASN A 262 -7.16 -2.40 10.36
N SER A 263 -6.89 -1.79 11.53
CA SER A 263 -7.63 -0.60 11.95
C SER A 263 -7.26 0.59 11.07
N ILE A 264 -5.98 0.73 10.73
CA ILE A 264 -5.49 1.75 9.81
C ILE A 264 -6.06 1.53 8.40
N TYR A 265 -6.02 0.31 7.86
CA TYR A 265 -6.63 0.02 6.55
C TYR A 265 -8.13 0.31 6.52
N ARG A 266 -8.84 0.07 7.64
CA ARG A 266 -10.25 0.41 7.78
C ARG A 266 -10.47 1.93 7.76
N ILE A 267 -9.69 2.69 8.53
CA ILE A 267 -9.77 4.16 8.56
C ILE A 267 -9.50 4.75 7.18
N ILE A 268 -8.42 4.30 6.51
CA ILE A 268 -8.10 4.67 5.13
C ILE A 268 -9.28 4.34 4.21
N GLY A 269 -9.84 3.14 4.34
CA GLY A 269 -11.01 2.69 3.59
C GLY A 269 -12.24 3.57 3.76
N GLU A 270 -12.56 3.96 4.99
CA GLU A 270 -13.67 4.84 5.32
C GLU A 270 -13.47 6.24 4.70
N CYS A 271 -12.25 6.79 4.77
CA CYS A 271 -11.90 8.06 4.15
C CYS A 271 -11.98 8.04 2.61
N VAL A 272 -11.40 7.05 1.94
CA VAL A 272 -11.44 6.98 0.47
C VAL A 272 -12.83 6.62 -0.07
N CYS A 273 -13.65 5.92 0.72
CA CYS A 273 -15.09 5.74 0.46
C CYS A 273 -15.85 7.06 0.57
N PHE A 274 -15.62 7.84 1.63
CA PHE A 274 -16.24 9.16 1.82
C PHE A 274 -15.90 10.10 0.65
N MET A 275 -14.65 10.05 0.17
CA MET A 275 -14.21 10.84 -0.98
C MET A 275 -14.69 10.31 -2.34
N GLU A 276 -15.45 9.20 -2.37
CA GLU A 276 -15.97 8.56 -3.59
C GLU A 276 -14.88 8.10 -4.56
N LEU A 277 -13.73 7.69 -4.02
CA LEU A 277 -12.58 7.25 -4.82
C LEU A 277 -12.62 5.75 -5.16
N ILE A 278 -13.54 4.99 -4.55
CA ILE A 278 -13.83 3.60 -4.88
C ILE A 278 -15.04 3.55 -5.84
N ASP A 279 -14.88 2.87 -6.99
CA ASP A 279 -15.96 2.74 -7.98
C ASP A 279 -17.20 2.08 -7.37
N GLU A 280 -18.39 2.65 -7.65
CA GLU A 280 -19.68 2.15 -7.16
C GLU A 280 -19.94 0.68 -7.54
N ASP A 281 -19.45 0.24 -8.71
CA ASP A 281 -19.56 -1.16 -9.17
C ASP A 281 -18.76 -2.13 -8.28
N VAL A 282 -17.63 -1.68 -7.72
CA VAL A 282 -16.84 -2.46 -6.76
C VAL A 282 -17.62 -2.61 -5.45
N ILE A 283 -18.17 -1.49 -4.95
CA ILE A 283 -18.99 -1.46 -3.72
C ILE A 283 -20.26 -2.32 -3.91
N LYS A 284 -20.91 -2.24 -5.06
CA LYS A 284 -22.08 -3.06 -5.42
C LYS A 284 -21.72 -4.54 -5.49
N GLY A 285 -20.57 -4.87 -6.09
CA GLY A 285 -20.04 -6.23 -6.11
C GLY A 285 -19.80 -6.81 -4.71
N TRP A 286 -19.40 -5.99 -3.73
CA TRP A 286 -19.30 -6.41 -2.33
C TRP A 286 -20.67 -6.70 -1.70
N LYS A 287 -21.65 -5.81 -1.91
CA LYS A 287 -23.02 -6.00 -1.41
C LYS A 287 -23.68 -7.26 -1.97
N ASP A 288 -23.43 -7.57 -3.24
CA ASP A 288 -23.98 -8.76 -3.90
C ASP A 288 -23.28 -10.05 -3.45
N LYS A 289 -21.99 -10.00 -3.07
CA LYS A 289 -21.26 -11.11 -2.44
C LYS A 289 -21.73 -11.37 -1.01
N LEU A 290 -21.98 -10.32 -0.21
CA LEU A 290 -22.51 -10.43 1.15
C LEU A 290 -23.88 -11.10 1.20
N LYS A 291 -24.76 -10.81 0.23
CA LYS A 291 -26.09 -11.43 0.12
C LYS A 291 -26.08 -12.94 -0.19
N LYS A 292 -24.95 -13.48 -0.65
CA LYS A 292 -24.80 -14.89 -1.06
C LYS A 292 -24.05 -15.74 -0.03
N LYS A 293 -23.65 -15.17 1.12
CA LYS A 293 -22.89 -15.87 2.16
C LYS A 293 -23.81 -16.62 3.13
N GLU A 294 -23.34 -17.78 3.59
CA GLU A 294 -23.98 -18.53 4.67
C GLU A 294 -23.69 -17.91 6.06
N PRO A 295 -24.55 -18.16 7.07
CA PRO A 295 -24.31 -17.69 8.43
C PRO A 295 -22.96 -18.19 8.97
N GLY A 296 -22.10 -17.27 9.45
CA GLY A 296 -20.78 -17.60 10.01
C GLY A 296 -19.58 -17.26 9.12
N GLN A 297 -19.79 -16.88 7.85
CA GLN A 297 -18.70 -16.43 6.97
C GLN A 297 -18.45 -14.92 7.08
N TYR A 298 -17.39 -14.52 7.77
CA TYR A 298 -16.98 -13.11 7.86
C TYR A 298 -16.44 -12.59 6.50
N PHE A 299 -16.72 -11.33 6.19
CA PHE A 299 -16.25 -10.66 4.97
C PHE A 299 -16.07 -9.18 5.27
N TYR A 300 -14.83 -8.72 5.27
CA TYR A 300 -14.49 -7.31 5.38
C TYR A 300 -13.96 -6.80 4.03
N PRO A 301 -14.87 -6.62 3.04
CA PRO A 301 -14.46 -6.33 1.67
C PRO A 301 -13.65 -5.05 1.55
N LEU A 302 -13.96 -4.04 2.38
CA LEU A 302 -13.28 -2.76 2.35
C LEU A 302 -11.85 -2.88 2.89
N THR A 303 -11.66 -3.41 4.10
CA THR A 303 -10.34 -3.58 4.71
C THR A 303 -9.44 -4.46 3.84
N TYR A 304 -9.94 -5.60 3.35
CA TYR A 304 -9.17 -6.49 2.47
C TYR A 304 -8.81 -5.81 1.14
N TYR A 305 -9.75 -5.08 0.54
CA TYR A 305 -9.50 -4.35 -0.69
C TYR A 305 -8.44 -3.26 -0.50
N ILE A 306 -8.51 -2.49 0.60
CA ILE A 306 -7.52 -1.47 0.91
C ILE A 306 -6.15 -2.09 1.20
N LYS A 307 -6.09 -3.19 1.96
CA LYS A 307 -4.84 -3.95 2.21
C LYS A 307 -4.16 -4.35 0.89
N GLN A 308 -4.91 -4.88 -0.08
CA GLN A 308 -4.37 -5.20 -1.41
C GLN A 308 -3.92 -3.97 -2.21
N MET A 309 -4.60 -2.83 -2.04
CA MET A 309 -4.29 -1.60 -2.76
C MET A 309 -3.09 -0.85 -2.14
N CYS A 310 -2.89 -0.94 -0.82
CA CYS A 310 -1.69 -0.45 -0.14
C CYS A 310 -0.41 -1.11 -0.67
N ALA A 311 -0.44 -2.41 -1.00
CA ALA A 311 0.68 -3.10 -1.66
C ALA A 311 0.97 -2.59 -3.08
N LYS A 312 0.05 -1.85 -3.69
CA LYS A 312 0.13 -1.32 -5.07
C LYS A 312 0.19 0.21 -5.11
N GLN A 313 0.44 0.85 -3.97
CA GLN A 313 0.41 2.31 -3.82
C GLN A 313 1.29 3.02 -4.87
N LYS A 314 0.87 4.22 -5.26
CA LYS A 314 1.56 5.05 -6.25
C LYS A 314 1.85 6.42 -5.67
N VAL A 315 3.13 6.79 -5.68
CA VAL A 315 3.58 8.11 -5.25
C VAL A 315 3.27 9.11 -6.36
N ILE A 316 2.64 10.22 -6.01
CA ILE A 316 2.48 11.38 -6.89
C ILE A 316 2.96 12.61 -6.13
N ASP A 317 3.59 13.53 -6.86
CA ASP A 317 3.88 14.85 -6.33
C ASP A 317 2.59 15.70 -6.34
N ILE A 318 1.95 15.77 -5.17
CA ILE A 318 0.67 16.44 -4.94
C ILE A 318 0.84 17.97 -4.99
N GLU A 319 2.04 18.51 -4.76
CA GLU A 319 2.32 19.95 -4.76
C GLU A 319 2.22 20.57 -6.16
N ILE A 320 2.30 19.74 -7.21
CA ILE A 320 2.18 20.14 -8.62
C ILE A 320 0.71 20.18 -9.08
N LEU A 321 -0.22 19.57 -8.33
CA LEU A 321 -1.65 19.62 -8.65
C LEU A 321 -2.19 21.02 -8.31
N PRO A 322 -3.00 21.63 -9.20
CA PRO A 322 -3.49 22.98 -8.98
C PRO A 322 -4.28 23.07 -7.66
N PRO A 323 -4.12 24.15 -6.87
CA PRO A 323 -4.93 24.35 -5.68
C PRO A 323 -6.41 24.42 -6.07
N LEU A 324 -7.29 24.01 -5.15
CA LEU A 324 -8.73 23.95 -5.37
C LEU A 324 -9.25 25.28 -5.97
N PRO A 325 -10.13 25.23 -6.99
CA PRO A 325 -10.85 26.42 -7.38
C PRO A 325 -11.74 26.82 -6.20
N PHE A 326 -11.46 27.99 -5.63
CA PHE A 326 -12.25 28.60 -4.57
C PHE A 326 -13.72 28.71 -4.93
#